data_AF-A0A7W9CMQ8-F1
#
_entry.id   AF-A0A7W9CMQ8-F1
#
_cell.length_a   1.000
_cell.length_b   1.000
_cell.length_c   1.000
_cell.angle_alpha   90.00
_cell.angle_beta   90.00
_cell.angle_gamma   90.00
#
_symmetry.space_group_name_H-M   'P 1'
#
loop_
_entity.id
_entity.type
_entity.pdbx_description
1 polymer ?
#
loop_
_entity_poly.entity_id
_entity_poly.type
_entity_poly.pdbx_seq_one_letter_code
_entity_poly.pdbx_strand_id
1 'polypeptide(L)' 'MPRFEKDGITVETSIPREAARLRSEGFKEQKARTAEVRKADAQKTDSK' A
#
# COMPACT_ATOMS: atom_id res chain seq x y z
N MET A 1 -2.30 4.50 5.08
CA MET A 1 -3.52 3.71 4.80
C MET A 1 -3.08 2.32 4.36
N PRO A 2 -3.72 1.22 4.79
CA PRO A 2 -3.39 -0.11 4.27
C PRO A 2 -3.68 -0.18 2.77
N ARG A 3 -2.79 -0.84 2.04
CA ARG A 3 -2.87 -1.02 0.60
C ARG A 3 -3.33 -2.46 0.33
N PHE A 4 -4.24 -2.63 -0.60
CA PHE A 4 -4.82 -3.91 -0.99
C PHE A 4 -4.51 -4.14 -2.46
N GLU A 5 -3.95 -5.30 -2.79
CA GLU A 5 -3.58 -5.66 -4.17
C GLU A 5 -4.26 -6.96 -4.60
N LYS A 6 -4.81 -6.96 -5.82
CA LYS A 6 -5.37 -8.13 -6.49
C LYS A 6 -5.28 -7.97 -8.00
N ASP A 7 -4.73 -8.96 -8.71
CA ASP A 7 -4.72 -9.00 -10.18
C ASP A 7 -4.21 -7.70 -10.85
N GLY A 8 -3.22 -7.03 -10.23
CA GLY A 8 -2.67 -5.75 -10.70
C GLY A 8 -3.48 -4.51 -10.33
N ILE A 9 -4.64 -4.66 -9.67
CA ILE A 9 -5.44 -3.57 -9.12
C ILE A 9 -4.96 -3.27 -7.70
N THR A 10 -4.67 -2.00 -7.44
CA THR A 10 -4.27 -1.50 -6.13
C THR A 10 -5.36 -0.58 -5.56
N VAL A 11 -5.81 -0.85 -4.35
CA VAL A 11 -6.82 -0.06 -3.63
C VAL A 11 -6.24 0.33 -2.26
N GLU A 12 -6.37 1.60 -1.89
CA GLU A 12 -5.92 2.11 -0.59
C GLU A 12 -7.13 2.65 0.17
N THR A 13 -7.47 2.04 1.30
CA THR A 13 -8.59 2.49 2.14
C THR A 13 -8.23 2.40 3.60
N SER A 14 -8.60 3.42 4.37
CA SER A 14 -8.53 3.38 5.85
C SER A 14 -9.87 3.01 6.48
N ILE A 15 -10.91 2.75 5.67
CA ILE A 15 -12.24 2.42 6.15
C ILE A 15 -12.27 0.93 6.49
N PRO A 16 -12.50 0.54 7.77
CA PRO A 16 -12.41 -0.86 8.19
C PRO A 16 -13.40 -1.77 7.45
N ARG A 17 -14.58 -1.24 7.11
CA ARG A 17 -15.62 -1.97 6.39
C ARG A 17 -15.21 -2.28 4.95
N GLU A 18 -14.56 -1.34 4.28
CA GLU A 18 -14.03 -1.57 2.93
C GLU A 18 -12.84 -2.51 2.95
N ALA A 19 -11.94 -2.35 3.93
CA ALA A 19 -10.82 -3.28 4.14
C ALA A 19 -11.28 -4.73 4.35
N ALA A 20 -12.34 -4.94 5.14
CA ALA A 20 -12.95 -6.25 5.32
C ALA A 20 -13.54 -6.79 4.01
N ARG A 21 -14.21 -5.95 3.22
CA ARG A 21 -14.75 -6.32 1.91
C ARG A 21 -13.65 -6.71 0.93
N LEU A 22 -12.58 -5.93 0.84
CA LEU A 22 -11.43 -6.19 -0.03
C LEU A 22 -10.75 -7.53 0.34
N ARG A 23 -10.58 -7.83 1.63
CA ARG A 23 -10.07 -9.13 2.09
C ARG A 23 -10.98 -10.29 1.65
N SER A 24 -12.30 -10.14 1.77
CA SER A 24 -13.27 -11.15 1.32
C SER A 24 -13.31 -11.31 -0.21
N GLU A 25 -13.06 -10.24 -0.96
CA GLU A 25 -12.95 -10.24 -2.41
C GLU A 25 -11.61 -10.83 -2.90
N GLY A 26 -10.70 -11.18 -1.99
CA GLY A 26 -9.42 -11.83 -2.28
C GLY A 26 -8.26 -10.86 -2.49
N PHE A 27 -8.42 -9.58 -2.14
CA PHE A 27 -7.29 -8.66 -2.10
C PHE A 27 -6.36 -9.00 -0.95
N LYS A 28 -5.05 -8.99 -1.24
CA LYS A 28 -4.02 -9.15 -0.23
C LYS A 28 -3.66 -7.79 0.34
N GLU A 29 -3.79 -7.66 1.66
CA GLU A 29 -3.32 -6.48 2.38
C GLU A 29 -1.79 -6.45 2.32
N GLN A 30 -1.26 -5.57 1.48
CA GLN A 30 0.13 -5.18 1.54
C GLN A 30 0.25 -4.16 2.67
N LYS A 31 0.92 -4.56 3.76
CA LYS A 31 1.48 -3.59 4.69
C LYS A 31 2.31 -2.65 3.83
N ALA A 32 1.90 -1.38 3.74
CA ALA A 32 2.64 -0.36 3.04
C ALA A 32 4.10 -0.54 3.45
N ARG A 33 4.97 -0.91 2.50
CA ARG A 33 6.40 -1.01 2.73
C ARG A 33 6.88 0.42 2.99
N THR A 34 6.65 0.90 4.20
CA THR A 34 7.28 2.09 4.78
C THR A 34 8.80 1.97 4.72
N ALA A 35 9.33 0.75 4.54
CA ALA A 35 10.72 0.49 4.21
C ALA A 35 11.11 0.84 2.75
N GLU A 36 10.24 0.62 1.75
CA GLU A 36 10.54 0.98 0.35
C GLU A 36 10.33 2.46 0.07
N VAL A 37 9.27 3.07 0.63
CA VAL A 37 9.06 4.52 0.51
C VAL A 37 10.20 5.29 1.18
N ARG A 38 10.72 4.83 2.33
CA ARG A 38 11.94 5.41 2.94
C ARG A 38 13.19 5.27 2.07
N LYS A 39 13.36 4.15 1.36
CA LYS A 39 14.51 3.96 0.46
C LYS A 39 14.41 4.83 -0.80
N ALA A 40 13.20 5.05 -1.32
CA ALA A 40 12.97 5.93 -2.46
C ALA A 40 13.12 7.42 -2.10
N ASP A 41 12.70 7.81 -0.90
CA ASP A 41 12.83 9.19 -0.40
C ASP A 41 14.30 9.55 -0.07
N ALA A 42 15.07 8.60 0.44
CA ALA A 42 16.49 8.80 0.73
C ALA A 42 17.39 9.04 -0.51
N GLN A 43 16.91 8.76 -1.73
CA GLN A 43 17.66 9.02 -2.96
C GLN A 43 17.39 10.42 -3.55
N LYS A 44 16.42 11.19 -3.03
CA LYS A 44 16.04 12.50 -3.58
C LYS A 44 16.76 13.68 -2.90
N THR A 45 17.64 13.43 -1.93
CA THR A 45 18.33 14.50 -1.18
C THR A 45 19.75 14.80 -1.67
N ASP A 46 20.31 14.01 -2.61
CA ASP A 46 21.65 14.25 -3.16
C ASP A 46 21.60 14.61 -4.66
N SER A 47 21.07 15.79 -4.96
CA SER A 47 21.33 16.47 -6.22
C SER A 47 21.41 17.96 -5.94
N LYS A 48 22.61 18.35 -5.48
CA LYS A 48 23.09 19.72 -5.42
C LYS A 48 23.80 20.06 -6.73
#